data_AF-A0A7C1XMW5-F1
#
_entry.id   AF-A0A7C1XMW5-F1
#
_cell.length_a   1.000
_cell.length_b   1.000
_cell.length_c   1.000
_cell.angle_alpha   90.00
_cell.angle_beta   90.00
_cell.angle_gamma   90.00
#
_symmetry.space_group_name_H-M   'P 1'
#
loop_
_entity.id
_entity.type
_entity.pdbx_description
1 polymer ?
#
loop_
_entity_poly.entity_id
_entity_poly.type
_entity_poly.pdbx_seq_one_letter_code
_entity_poly.pdbx_strand_id
1 'polypeptide(L)'
;MARMDHLPIWRDANRLLVVIEEAVRRFPRYHKYTLGTDLRRQAMGICRLIVRAYNEKTNRPRHVRRLSLAVDDLKVLVQLGKEVRALWARVCPSATSPASGAGSSNNDRTM
;
A
#
# COMPACT_ATOMS: atom_id res chain seq x y z
N MET A 1 -3.20 -18.95 -13.29
CA MET A 1 -2.47 -18.59 -12.06
C MET A 1 -2.80 -19.49 -10.87
N ALA A 2 -3.40 -20.68 -11.06
CA ALA A 2 -3.93 -21.53 -9.98
C ALA A 2 -2.91 -22.49 -9.31
N ARG A 3 -1.63 -22.44 -9.69
CA ARG A 3 -0.61 -23.36 -9.13
C ARG A 3 0.20 -22.74 -7.98
N MET A 4 -0.04 -21.47 -7.62
CA MET A 4 0.75 -20.75 -6.60
C MET A 4 -0.02 -20.45 -5.31
N ASP A 5 -1.33 -20.73 -5.28
CA ASP A 5 -2.20 -20.41 -4.14
C ASP A 5 -1.84 -21.20 -2.86
N HIS A 6 -1.11 -22.30 -3.01
CA HIS A 6 -0.59 -23.09 -1.89
C HIS A 6 0.71 -22.53 -1.30
N LEU A 7 1.37 -21.55 -1.94
CA LEU A 7 2.59 -20.95 -1.41
C LEU A 7 2.21 -19.88 -0.37
N PRO A 8 2.63 -20.02 0.90
CA PRO A 8 2.34 -19.02 1.93
C PRO A 8 2.92 -17.64 1.56
N ILE A 9 4.09 -17.61 0.94
CA ILE A 9 4.77 -16.39 0.48
C ILE A 9 3.91 -15.61 -0.55
N TRP A 10 3.19 -16.32 -1.44
CA TRP A 10 2.33 -15.67 -2.43
C TRP A 10 1.08 -15.06 -1.77
N ARG A 11 0.47 -15.79 -0.83
CA ARG A 11 -0.66 -15.30 -0.04
C ARG A 11 -0.28 -14.04 0.75
N ASP A 12 0.87 -14.06 1.42
CA ASP A 12 1.36 -12.92 2.19
C ASP A 12 1.66 -11.71 1.31
N ALA A 13 2.27 -11.92 0.14
CA ALA A 13 2.54 -10.84 -0.81
C ALA A 13 1.25 -10.20 -1.36
N ASN A 14 0.21 -10.99 -1.65
CA ASN A 14 -1.08 -10.46 -2.06
C ASN A 14 -1.75 -9.66 -0.94
N ARG A 15 -1.71 -10.18 0.30
CA ARG A 15 -2.24 -9.45 1.47
C ARG A 15 -1.49 -8.13 1.67
N LEU A 16 -0.17 -8.14 1.52
CA LEU A 16 0.68 -6.94 1.60
C LEU A 16 0.26 -5.90 0.55
N LEU A 17 0.00 -6.32 -0.69
CA LEU A 17 -0.43 -5.42 -1.76
C LEU A 17 -1.76 -4.73 -1.42
N VAL A 18 -2.75 -5.49 -0.93
CA VAL A 18 -4.05 -4.93 -0.51
C VAL A 18 -3.88 -3.92 0.61
N VAL A 19 -3.09 -4.24 1.64
CA VAL A 19 -2.83 -3.34 2.77
C VAL A 19 -2.15 -2.04 2.30
N ILE A 20 -1.21 -2.14 1.35
CA ILE A 20 -0.55 -0.95 0.78
C ILE A 20 -1.55 -0.08 0.00
N GLU A 21 -2.44 -0.68 -0.79
CA GLU A 21 -3.48 0.06 -1.51
C GLU A 21 -4.41 0.82 -0.55
N GLU A 22 -4.84 0.18 0.53
CA GLU A 22 -5.64 0.81 1.57
C GLU A 22 -4.89 1.95 2.28
N ALA A 23 -3.61 1.75 2.59
CA ALA A 23 -2.77 2.77 3.20
C ALA A 23 -2.61 3.99 2.27
N VAL A 24 -2.34 3.77 0.98
CA VAL A 24 -2.18 4.85 0.00
C VAL A 24 -3.49 5.57 -0.29
N ARG A 25 -4.64 4.90 -0.17
CA ARG A 25 -5.97 5.56 -0.30
C ARG A 25 -6.19 6.65 0.75
N ARG A 26 -5.53 6.56 1.91
CA ARG A 26 -5.60 7.54 3.00
C ARG A 26 -4.63 8.71 2.84
N PHE A 27 -3.74 8.69 1.86
CA PHE A 27 -2.80 9.79 1.64
C PHE A 27 -3.46 10.99 0.94
N PRO A 28 -3.08 12.24 1.34
CA PRO A 28 -3.48 13.44 0.63
C PRO A 28 -3.09 13.38 -0.84
N ARG A 29 -3.86 14.06 -1.71
CA ARG A 29 -3.67 14.07 -3.17
C ARG A 29 -2.23 14.40 -3.59
N TYR A 30 -1.53 15.24 -2.83
CA TYR A 30 -0.16 15.67 -3.11
C TYR A 30 0.87 14.52 -3.04
N HIS A 31 0.80 13.68 -2.01
CA HIS A 31 1.73 12.54 -1.83
C HIS A 31 1.23 11.23 -2.45
N LYS A 32 -0.03 11.20 -2.86
CA LYS A 32 -0.66 10.03 -3.50
C LYS A 32 -0.03 9.68 -4.84
N TYR A 33 0.43 10.67 -5.62
CA TYR A 33 0.94 10.45 -6.98
C TYR A 33 2.43 10.16 -7.05
N THR A 34 3.20 10.55 -6.04
CA THR A 34 4.63 10.23 -5.93
C THR A 34 4.81 8.98 -5.08
N LEU A 35 4.81 9.15 -3.76
CA LEU A 35 5.01 8.10 -2.77
C LEU A 35 4.00 6.94 -2.92
N GLY A 36 2.75 7.28 -3.16
CA GLY A 36 1.70 6.29 -3.36
C GLY A 36 1.85 5.45 -4.63
N THR A 37 2.42 6.02 -5.70
CA THR A 37 2.70 5.27 -6.93
C THR A 37 3.90 4.35 -6.74
N ASP A 38 4.94 4.82 -6.05
CA ASP A 38 6.15 4.03 -5.81
C ASP A 38 5.89 2.83 -4.89
N LEU A 39 5.12 3.03 -3.82
CA LEU A 39 4.69 1.93 -2.93
C LEU A 39 3.95 0.83 -3.69
N ARG A 40 3.02 1.20 -4.57
CA ARG A 40 2.28 0.24 -5.41
C ARG A 40 3.20 -0.48 -6.38
N ARG A 41 4.05 0.27 -7.09
CA ARG A 41 5.00 -0.30 -8.05
C ARG A 41 5.90 -1.33 -7.38
N GLN A 42 6.35 -1.05 -6.16
CA GLN A 42 7.23 -1.94 -5.42
C GLN A 42 6.51 -3.17 -4.87
N ALA A 43 5.29 -3.02 -4.35
CA ALA A 43 4.45 -4.16 -3.97
C ALA A 43 4.15 -5.10 -5.17
N MET A 44 3.82 -4.53 -6.33
CA MET A 44 3.65 -5.29 -7.57
C MET A 44 4.97 -5.92 -8.06
N GLY A 45 6.10 -5.26 -7.81
CA GLY A 45 7.44 -5.77 -8.08
C GLY A 45 7.75 -7.05 -7.30
N ILE A 46 7.46 -7.06 -6.01
CA ILE A 46 7.61 -8.22 -5.11
C ILE A 46 6.79 -9.41 -5.64
N CYS A 47 5.52 -9.20 -5.98
CA CYS A 47 4.67 -10.25 -6.56
C CYS A 47 5.28 -10.83 -7.84
N ARG A 48 5.77 -9.98 -8.74
CA ARG A 48 6.43 -10.41 -9.99
C ARG A 48 7.72 -11.19 -9.73
N LEU A 49 8.52 -10.81 -8.73
CA LEU A 49 9.73 -11.53 -8.35
C LEU A 49 9.42 -12.92 -7.78
N ILE A 50 8.32 -13.09 -7.03
CA ILE A 50 7.88 -14.39 -6.53
C ILE A 50 7.51 -15.33 -7.69
N VAL A 51 6.76 -14.83 -8.67
CA VAL A 51 6.41 -15.61 -9.89
C VAL A 51 7.67 -16.00 -10.66
N ARG A 52 8.63 -15.09 -10.83
CA ARG A 52 9.91 -15.39 -11.50
C ARG A 52 10.74 -16.42 -10.74
N ALA A 53 10.84 -16.29 -9.42
CA ALA A 53 11.55 -17.24 -8.56
C ALA A 53 10.96 -18.65 -8.60
N TYR A 54 9.63 -18.75 -8.77
CA TYR A 54 8.93 -20.02 -8.89
C TYR A 54 9.16 -20.69 -10.25
N ASN A 55 9.14 -19.90 -11.33
CA ASN A 55 9.33 -20.40 -12.69
C ASN A 55 10.80 -20.76 -12.98
N GLU A 56 11.76 -19.93 -12.53
CA GLU A 56 13.19 -20.12 -12.76
C GLU A 56 13.87 -20.84 -11.59
N LYS A 57 13.81 -22.18 -11.60
CA LYS A 57 14.41 -23.02 -10.55
C LYS A 57 15.94 -22.96 -10.50
N THR A 58 16.61 -22.81 -11.64
CA THR A 58 18.08 -22.82 -11.76
C THR A 58 18.75 -21.65 -11.03
N ASN A 59 18.11 -20.47 -11.04
CA ASN A 59 18.64 -19.25 -10.40
C ASN A 59 17.80 -18.81 -9.18
N ARG A 60 17.07 -19.76 -8.58
CA ARG A 60 16.21 -19.51 -7.41
C ARG A 60 16.90 -18.73 -6.27
N PRO A 61 18.14 -19.02 -5.83
CA PRO A 61 18.75 -18.25 -4.73
C PRO A 61 18.97 -16.78 -5.09
N ARG A 62 19.30 -16.48 -6.36
CA ARG A 62 19.44 -15.10 -6.83
C ARG A 62 18.12 -14.34 -6.81
N HIS A 63 17.03 -15.01 -7.22
CA HIS A 63 15.69 -14.41 -7.19
C HIS A 63 15.18 -14.18 -5.77
N VAL A 64 15.45 -15.11 -4.85
CA VAL A 64 15.10 -14.95 -3.43
C VAL A 64 15.88 -13.79 -2.83
N ARG A 65 17.18 -13.65 -3.11
CA ARG A 65 17.95 -12.50 -2.62
C ARG A 65 17.42 -11.17 -3.17
N ARG A 66 17.03 -11.14 -4.45
CA ARG A 66 16.41 -9.95 -5.07
C ARG A 66 15.05 -9.64 -4.45
N LEU A 67 14.27 -10.66 -4.09
CA LEU A 67 13.01 -10.51 -3.36
C LEU A 67 13.25 -9.89 -1.98
N SER A 68 14.24 -10.36 -1.23
CA SER A 68 14.59 -9.78 0.08
C SER A 68 14.97 -8.30 -0.03
N LEU A 69 15.82 -7.94 -0.99
CA LEU A 69 16.19 -6.54 -1.23
C LEU A 69 14.96 -5.68 -1.59
N ALA A 70 14.06 -6.19 -2.44
CA ALA A 70 12.83 -5.47 -2.79
C ALA A 70 11.89 -5.26 -1.59
N VAL A 71 11.88 -6.21 -0.64
CA VAL A 71 11.14 -6.08 0.62
C VAL A 71 11.79 -5.02 1.51
N ASP A 72 13.11 -4.94 1.57
CA ASP A 72 13.82 -3.91 2.35
C ASP A 72 13.60 -2.51 1.75
N ASP A 73 13.63 -2.36 0.43
CA ASP A 73 13.27 -1.12 -0.26
C ASP A 73 11.83 -0.69 0.08
N LEU A 74 10.90 -1.65 0.09
CA LEU A 74 9.51 -1.38 0.45
C LEU A 74 9.39 -0.90 1.91
N LYS A 75 10.16 -1.47 2.86
CA LYS A 75 10.16 -1.00 4.26
C LYS A 75 10.63 0.46 4.35
N VAL A 76 11.65 0.84 3.59
CA VAL A 76 12.13 2.23 3.52
C VAL A 76 11.03 3.16 3.01
N LEU A 77 10.32 2.79 1.94
CA LEU A 77 9.20 3.56 1.41
C LEU A 77 8.05 3.70 2.43
N VAL A 78 7.75 2.63 3.18
CA VAL A 78 6.73 2.66 4.24
C VAL A 78 7.15 3.60 5.38
N GLN A 79 8.43 3.57 5.78
CA GLN A 79 8.95 4.46 6.81
C GLN A 79 8.89 5.92 6.35
N LEU A 80 9.26 6.21 5.11
CA LEU A 80 9.10 7.54 4.51
C LEU A 80 7.63 7.98 4.52
N GLY A 81 6.72 7.09 4.18
CA GLY A 81 5.27 7.35 4.24
C GLY A 81 4.77 7.71 5.64
N LYS A 82 5.32 7.06 6.69
CA LYS A 82 5.00 7.39 8.09
C LYS A 82 5.52 8.77 8.48
N GLU A 83 6.74 9.11 8.07
CA GLU A 83 7.35 10.42 8.33
C GLU A 83 6.61 11.54 7.63
N VAL A 84 6.25 11.35 6.35
CA VAL A 84 5.43 12.31 5.61
C VAL A 84 4.07 12.52 6.27
N ARG A 85 3.42 11.44 6.74
CA ARG A 85 2.15 11.57 7.49
C ARG A 85 2.35 12.33 8.80
N ALA A 86 3.43 12.06 9.53
CA ALA A 86 3.75 12.73 10.80
C ALA A 86 4.14 14.20 10.61
N LEU A 87 4.78 14.55 9.49
CA LEU A 87 5.06 15.93 9.09
C LEU A 87 3.75 16.64 8.72
N TRP A 88 2.90 16.01 7.91
CA TRP A 88 1.60 16.56 7.54
C TRP A 88 0.70 16.83 8.77
N ALA A 89 0.60 15.87 9.69
CA ALA A 89 -0.19 16.03 10.91
C ALA A 89 0.28 17.21 11.80
N ARG A 90 1.57 17.54 11.75
CA ARG A 90 2.15 18.69 12.47
C ARG A 90 1.90 20.02 11.75
N VAL A 91 1.91 20.02 10.41
CA VAL A 91 1.78 21.23 9.59
C VAL A 91 0.31 21.65 9.37
N CYS A 92 -0.62 20.69 9.33
CA CYS A 92 -2.05 20.96 9.08
C CYS A 92 -2.96 20.15 10.03
N PRO A 93 -3.21 20.61 11.27
CA PRO A 93 -4.04 19.90 12.24
C PRO A 93 -5.52 19.77 11.81
N SER A 94 -6.02 20.67 10.96
CA SER A 94 -7.42 20.68 10.48
C SER A 94 -7.79 19.56 9.51
N ALA A 95 -6.80 18.86 8.92
CA ALA A 95 -7.05 17.77 7.97
C ALA A 95 -7.38 16.41 8.65
N THR A 96 -7.32 16.34 9.98
CA THR A 96 -7.55 15.10 10.75
C THR A 96 -8.98 15.00 11.31
N SER A 97 -9.87 15.94 11.00
CA SER A 97 -11.26 15.83 11.43
C SER A 97 -12.04 14.99 10.41
N PRO A 98 -12.50 13.77 10.75
CA PRO A 98 -13.52 13.12 9.95
C PRO A 98 -14.75 14.02 10.07
N ALA A 99 -15.20 14.54 8.94
CA ALA A 99 -16.40 15.35 8.84
C ALA A 99 -17.54 14.73 9.67
N SER A 100 -17.88 15.43 10.76
CA SER A 100 -19.18 15.36 11.41
C SER A 100 -20.24 15.65 10.35
N GLY A 101 -20.84 14.58 9.82
CA GLY A 101 -22.04 14.64 9.01
C GLY A 101 -23.27 14.77 9.91
N ALA A 102 -23.38 15.86 10.66
CA ALA A 102 -24.64 16.30 11.25
C ALA A 102 -25.47 16.99 10.15
N GLY A 103 -26.11 16.18 9.31
CA GLY A 103 -27.14 16.62 8.38
C GLY A 103 -28.50 16.66 9.09
N SER A 104 -28.72 17.66 9.95
CA SER A 104 -30.08 18.10 10.28
C SER A 104 -30.59 19.01 9.16
N SER A 105 -31.58 18.53 8.41
CA SER A 105 -32.49 19.34 7.60
C SER A 105 -33.80 18.56 7.56
N ASN A 106 -34.68 18.74 8.55
CA ASN A 106 -35.68 19.80 8.60
C ASN A 106 -36.48 19.88 7.29
N ASN A 107 -37.50 19.02 7.16
CA ASN A 107 -38.55 19.21 6.17
C ASN A 107 -39.78 19.78 6.89
N ASP A 108 -39.92 21.09 6.75
CA ASP A 108 -41.08 21.91 7.07
C ASP A 108 -42.15 21.71 5.99
N ARG A 109 -43.44 21.66 6.40
CA ARG A 109 -44.66 21.94 5.61
C ARG A 109 -44.96 21.10 4.34
N THR A 110 -46.08 20.37 4.36
CA THR A 110 -47.34 20.79 3.69
C THR A 110 -48.48 19.78 3.92
N MET A 111 -49.63 20.33 4.37
CA MET A 111 -51.02 19.80 4.41
C MET A 111 -51.41 18.73 5.42
#